data_AF-A0A0U2XF80-F1
#
_entry.id   AF-A0A0U2XF80-F1
#
_cell.length_a   1.000
_cell.length_b   1.000
_cell.length_c   1.000
_cell.angle_alpha   90.00
_cell.angle_beta   90.00
_cell.angle_gamma   90.00
#
_symmetry.space_group_name_H-M   'P 1'
#
loop_
_entity.id
_entity.type
_entity.pdbx_description
1 polymer ?
#
loop_
_entity_poly.entity_id
_entity_poly.type
_entity_poly.pdbx_seq_one_letter_code
_entity_poly.pdbx_strand_id
1 'polypeptide(L)' 'MDQTLNSFVALILLAYPILSIPSIIKSKRENGKYFSESQYFIPKRVGYGIGINMHNIFGFFTLLTLGGLFLFLSFWVQ' A
#
# COMPACT_ATOMS: atom_id res chain seq x y z
N MET A 1 -14.01 -20.39 2.86
CA MET A 1 -12.60 -19.95 3.01
C MET A 1 -12.44 -19.59 4.48
N ASP A 2 -11.36 -19.99 5.15
CA ASP A 2 -11.23 -19.82 6.61
C ASP A 2 -11.26 -18.32 7.00
N GLN A 3 -12.19 -17.93 7.87
CA GLN A 3 -12.35 -16.57 8.38
C GLN A 3 -11.06 -16.04 9.02
N THR A 4 -10.34 -16.90 9.74
CA THR A 4 -9.07 -16.58 10.40
C THR A 4 -8.01 -16.24 9.37
N LEU A 5 -7.93 -17.05 8.30
CA LEU A 5 -6.99 -16.82 7.20
C LEU A 5 -7.30 -15.51 6.48
N ASN A 6 -8.57 -15.24 6.17
CA ASN A 6 -8.98 -14.00 5.51
C ASN A 6 -8.63 -12.76 6.34
N SER A 7 -8.88 -12.81 7.65
CA SER A 7 -8.57 -11.71 8.56
C SER A 7 -7.06 -11.48 8.66
N PHE A 8 -6.27 -12.55 8.72
CA PHE A 8 -4.81 -12.44 8.77
C PHE A 8 -4.23 -11.85 7.47
N VAL A 9 -4.71 -12.31 6.32
CA VAL A 9 -4.32 -11.75 5.01
C VAL A 9 -4.71 -10.27 4.91
N ALA A 10 -5.92 -9.91 5.35
CA ALA A 10 -6.36 -8.52 5.38
C ALA A 10 -5.43 -7.63 6.22
N LEU A 11 -5.05 -8.07 7.42
CA LEU A 11 -4.12 -7.33 8.29
C LEU A 11 -2.76 -7.11 7.63
N ILE A 12 -2.19 -8.13 6.98
CA ILE A 12 -0.91 -8.02 6.28
C ILE A 12 -1.01 -7.01 5.13
N LEU A 13 -2.07 -7.11 4.31
CA LEU A 13 -2.26 -6.23 3.16
C LEU A 13 -2.51 -4.78 3.57
N LEU A 14 -3.27 -4.55 4.65
CA LEU A 14 -3.61 -3.21 5.14
C LEU A 14 -2.50 -2.56 5.97
N ALA A 15 -1.51 -3.32 6.45
CA ALA A 15 -0.41 -2.78 7.24
C ALA A 15 0.34 -1.66 6.51
N TYR A 16 0.70 -1.87 5.24
CA TYR A 16 1.42 -0.86 4.46
C TYR A 16 0.59 0.41 4.20
N PRO A 17 -0.66 0.34 3.69
CA PRO A 17 -1.51 1.52 3.55
C PRO A 17 -1.64 2.32 4.84
N ILE A 18 -1.92 1.66 5.98
CA ILE A 18 -2.08 2.33 7.28
C ILE A 18 -0.79 3.03 7.71
N LEU A 19 0.35 2.31 7.66
CA LEU A 19 1.63 2.86 8.10
C LEU A 19 2.19 3.94 7.15
N SER A 20 1.75 3.96 5.90
CA SER A 20 2.19 4.96 4.91
C SER A 20 1.48 6.31 5.03
N ILE A 21 0.33 6.41 5.72
CA ILE A 21 -0.46 7.65 5.82
C ILE A 21 0.37 8.85 6.32
N PRO A 22 1.15 8.76 7.43
CA PRO A 22 1.93 9.89 7.91
C PRO A 22 2.95 10.38 6.87
N SER A 23 3.58 9.45 6.14
CA SER A 23 4.55 9.78 5.10
C SER A 23 3.89 10.40 3.87
N ILE A 24 2.71 9.92 3.48
CA ILE A 24 1.89 10.51 2.40
C ILE A 24 1.49 11.95 2.74
N ILE A 25 1.06 12.20 3.99
CA ILE A 25 0.73 13.55 4.47
C ILE A 25 1.98 14.45 4.47
N LYS A 26 3.11 13.93 4.95
CA LYS A 26 4.40 14.64 4.93
C LYS A 26 4.80 15.01 3.50
N SER A 27 4.68 14.08 2.55
CA SER A 27 4.97 14.31 1.14
C SER A 27 4.09 15.41 0.54
N LYS A 28 2.79 15.45 0.88
CA LYS A 28 1.90 16.53 0.45
C LYS A 28 2.35 17.89 0.95
N ARG A 29 2.82 17.96 2.20
CA ARG A 29 3.31 19.20 2.83
C ARG A 29 4.62 19.68 2.21
N GLU A 30 5.54 18.78 1.94
CA GLU A 30 6.90 19.12 1.48
C GLU A 30 6.99 19.28 -0.04
N ASN A 31 6.30 18.43 -0.79
CA ASN A 31 6.41 18.32 -2.25
C ASN A 31 5.14 18.76 -3.01
N GLY A 32 4.07 19.12 -2.29
CA GLY A 32 2.78 19.51 -2.89
C GLY A 32 1.95 18.34 -3.47
N LYS A 33 2.47 17.11 -3.45
CA LYS A 33 1.82 15.89 -3.98
C LYS A 33 1.78 14.79 -2.90
N TYR A 34 0.69 14.00 -2.85
CA TYR A 34 0.54 12.90 -1.90
C TYR A 34 1.42 11.69 -2.22
N PHE A 35 1.54 11.38 -3.52
CA PHE A 35 2.33 10.28 -4.03
C PHE A 35 3.35 10.84 -5.03
N SER A 36 4.54 10.24 -5.06
CA SER A 36 5.53 10.57 -6.08
C SER A 36 5.08 9.98 -7.42
N GLU A 37 5.25 10.71 -8.53
CA GLU A 37 4.97 10.25 -9.91
C GLU A 37 5.97 9.20 -10.41
N SER A 38 6.51 8.38 -9.51
CA SER A 38 7.53 7.42 -9.88
C SER A 38 6.98 6.37 -10.80
N GLN A 39 7.60 6.31 -11.98
CA GLN A 39 7.56 5.16 -12.86
C GLN A 39 7.85 3.89 -12.05
N TYR A 40 7.11 2.82 -12.32
CA TYR A 40 7.19 1.51 -11.62
C TYR A 40 8.61 0.95 -11.52
N PHE A 41 9.51 1.38 -12.41
CA PHE A 41 10.91 0.99 -12.43
C PHE A 41 11.78 2.25 -12.45
N ILE A 42 12.42 2.56 -11.32
CA ILE A 42 13.50 3.54 -11.30
C ILE A 42 14.80 2.79 -11.59
N PRO A 43 15.57 3.18 -12.63
CA PRO A 43 16.88 2.59 -12.89
C PRO A 43 17.79 2.72 -11.67
N LYS A 44 18.43 1.63 -11.24
CA LYS A 44 19.35 1.58 -10.08
C LYS A 44 20.41 2.69 -10.04
N ARG A 45 20.75 3.27 -11.19
CA ARG A 45 21.73 4.35 -11.36
C ARG A 45 21.23 5.74 -10.94
N VAL A 46 19.91 5.93 -10.77
CA VAL A 46 19.29 7.25 -10.47
C VAL A 46 18.72 7.31 -9.05
N GLY A 47 18.40 6.18 -8.44
CA GLY A 47 17.85 6.11 -7.09
C GLY A 47 18.49 5.00 -6.28
N TYR A 48 18.90 5.32 -5.05
CA TYR A 48 19.43 4.39 -4.06
C TYR A 48 18.58 3.12 -3.99
N GLY A 49 19.22 1.96 -4.23
CA GLY A 49 18.86 0.64 -3.71
C GLY A 49 17.40 0.20 -3.79
N ILE A 50 17.11 -0.76 -4.68
CA ILE A 50 15.85 -1.53 -4.74
C ILE A 50 14.67 -0.66 -5.21
N GLY A 51 14.51 -0.57 -6.53
CA GLY A 51 13.57 0.30 -7.24
C GLY A 51 12.09 -0.11 -7.14
N ILE A 52 11.58 -0.31 -5.93
CA ILE A 52 10.15 -0.18 -5.65
C ILE A 52 10.00 1.13 -4.91
N ASN A 53 9.50 2.17 -5.58
CA ASN A 53 9.20 3.38 -4.86
C ASN A 53 8.06 3.08 -3.87
N MET A 54 8.39 3.06 -2.57
CA MET A 54 7.47 2.80 -1.47
C MET A 54 6.38 3.89 -1.32
N HIS A 55 6.24 4.82 -2.25
CA HIS A 55 5.09 5.75 -2.36
C HIS A 55 4.41 5.67 -3.74
N ASN A 56 4.38 4.47 -4.35
CA ASN A 56 3.60 4.25 -5.56
C ASN A 56 2.09 4.26 -5.24
N ILE A 57 1.37 5.20 -5.83
CA ILE A 57 -0.09 5.33 -5.72
C ILE A 57 -0.80 4.01 -6.04
N PHE A 58 -0.35 3.28 -7.07
CA PHE A 58 -0.95 2.02 -7.46
C PHE A 58 -0.73 0.92 -6.42
N GLY A 59 0.47 0.83 -5.85
CA GLY A 59 0.78 -0.13 -4.79
C GLY A 59 -0.08 0.11 -3.55
N PHE A 60 -0.22 1.38 -3.14
CA PHE A 60 -1.08 1.79 -2.05
C PHE A 60 -2.54 1.36 -2.26
N PHE A 61 -3.14 1.73 -3.39
CA PHE A 61 -4.55 1.43 -3.65
C PHE A 61 -4.79 -0.06 -3.90
N THR A 62 -3.87 -0.77 -4.56
CA THR A 62 -4.01 -2.22 -4.77
C THR A 62 -4.06 -2.97 -3.43
N LEU A 63 -3.14 -2.64 -2.52
CA LEU A 63 -3.09 -3.24 -1.19
C LEU A 63 -4.30 -2.84 -0.35
N LEU A 64 -4.75 -1.58 -0.43
CA LEU A 64 -5.96 -1.11 0.24
C LEU A 64 -7.21 -1.87 -0.25
N THR A 65 -7.38 -2.02 -1.57
CA THR A 65 -8.53 -2.71 -2.16
C THR A 65 -8.52 -4.20 -1.83
N LEU A 66 -7.38 -4.89 -2.01
CA LEU A 66 -7.28 -6.31 -1.69
C LEU A 66 -7.46 -6.56 -0.19
N GLY A 67 -6.81 -5.76 0.66
CA GLY A 67 -6.95 -5.85 2.11
C GLY A 67 -8.40 -5.63 2.57
N GLY A 68 -9.07 -4.61 2.02
CA GLY A 68 -10.49 -4.36 2.26
C GLY A 68 -11.40 -5.48 1.76
N LEU A 69 -11.09 -6.09 0.61
CA LEU A 69 -11.83 -7.24 0.08
C LEU A 69 -11.70 -8.47 1.00
N PHE A 70 -10.49 -8.82 1.43
CA PHE A 70 -10.26 -9.94 2.35
C PHE A 70 -10.92 -9.70 3.72
N LEU A 71 -10.90 -8.45 4.19
CA LEU A 71 -11.59 -8.05 5.42
C LEU A 71 -13.11 -8.19 5.25
N PHE A 72 -13.67 -7.73 4.13
CA PHE A 72 -15.10 -7.88 3.85
C PHE A 72 -15.50 -9.37 3.77
N LEU A 73 -14.72 -10.19 3.06
CA LEU A 73 -14.96 -11.62 2.93
C LEU A 73 -14.85 -12.37 4.27
N SER A 74 -14.07 -11.88 5.24
CA SER A 74 -14.02 -12.50 6.57
C SER A 74 -15.30 -12.29 7.39
N PHE A 75 -16.07 -11.24 7.10
CA PHE A 75 -17.37 -11.01 7.75
C PHE A 75 -18.55 -11.55 6.94
N TRP A 76 -18.44 -11.58 5.61
CA TRP A 76 -19.51 -11.99 4.70
C TRP A 76 -19.62 -13.51 4.54
N VAL A 77 -18.49 -14.21 4.48
CA VAL A 77 -18.42 -15.67 4.33
C VAL A 77 -18.20 -16.28 5.71
N GLN A 78 -19.22 -16.21 6.57
CA GLN A 78 -19.29 -16.99 7.81
C GLN A 78 -19.76 -18.41 7.52
#